data_AF-R7BMG2-F1
#
_entry.id   AF-R7BMG2-F1
#
_cell.length_a   1.000
_cell.length_b   1.000
_cell.length_c   1.000
_cell.angle_alpha   90.00
_cell.angle_beta   90.00
_cell.angle_gamma   90.00
#
_symmetry.space_group_name_H-M   'P 1'
#
loop_
_entity.id
_entity.type
_entity.pdbx_description
1 polymer ?
#
loop_
_entity_poly.entity_id
_entity_poly.type
_entity_poly.pdbx_seq_one_letter_code
_entity_poly.pdbx_strand_id
1 'polypeptide(L)'
;MCTNGVNTNQFKMMLEQMDDQIALNRRWVHKLAHQAGDNGYEKTDETLHQIQAFLDEARALMTDAKDALDDDAENLSGVTVNLV
;
A
#
# COMPACT_ATOMS: atom_id res chain seq x y z
N MET A 1 9.78 -4.12 -17.23
CA MET A 1 10.46 -2.84 -16.95
C MET A 1 11.70 -2.76 -17.82
N CYS A 2 11.60 -2.12 -18.99
CA CYS A 2 12.67 -2.10 -19.99
C CYS A 2 12.68 -0.74 -20.70
N THR A 3 13.83 -0.08 -20.73
CA THR A 3 14.41 0.89 -21.69
C THR A 3 13.60 2.08 -22.26
N ASN A 4 12.26 2.16 -22.16
CA ASN A 4 11.42 3.19 -22.80
C ASN A 4 10.57 4.03 -21.83
N GLY A 5 11.03 4.20 -20.59
CA GLY A 5 10.25 4.88 -19.54
C GLY A 5 9.25 3.96 -18.82
N VAL A 6 8.66 4.47 -17.75
CA VAL A 6 7.67 3.73 -16.94
C VAL A 6 6.28 3.98 -17.53
N ASN A 7 5.56 2.93 -17.86
CA ASN A 7 4.13 3.04 -18.16
C ASN A 7 3.38 3.24 -16.83
N THR A 8 2.97 4.47 -16.55
CA THR A 8 2.35 4.88 -15.28
C THR A 8 1.03 4.15 -15.03
N ASN A 9 0.22 3.90 -16.08
CA ASN A 9 -1.00 3.11 -15.97
C ASN A 9 -0.72 1.67 -15.54
N GLN A 10 0.30 1.02 -16.13
CA GLN A 10 0.72 -0.31 -15.70
C GLN A 10 1.28 -0.32 -14.28
N PHE A 11 2.02 0.71 -13.90
CA PHE A 11 2.57 0.85 -12.56
C PHE A 11 1.46 1.02 -11.51
N LYS A 12 0.46 1.87 -11.76
CA LYS A 12 -0.71 2.03 -10.89
C LYS A 12 -1.48 0.72 -10.70
N MET A 13 -1.70 -0.05 -11.78
CA MET A 13 -2.34 -1.36 -11.65
C MET A 13 -1.55 -2.30 -10.74
N MET A 14 -0.20 -2.28 -10.81
CA MET A 14 0.63 -3.07 -9.89
C MET A 14 0.55 -2.57 -8.45
N LEU A 15 0.49 -1.25 -8.22
CA LEU A 15 0.28 -0.67 -6.89
C LEU A 15 -1.08 -1.08 -6.30
N GLU A 16 -2.14 -1.07 -7.11
CA GLU A 16 -3.47 -1.54 -6.70
C GLU A 16 -3.48 -3.02 -6.32
N GLN A 17 -2.83 -3.87 -7.12
CA GLN A 17 -2.68 -5.29 -6.80
C GLN A 17 -1.92 -5.51 -5.48
N MET A 18 -0.92 -4.67 -5.19
CA MET A 18 -0.19 -4.71 -3.92
C MET A 18 -1.06 -4.27 -2.74
N ASP A 19 -1.85 -3.19 -2.86
CA ASP A 19 -2.79 -2.76 -1.82
C ASP A 19 -3.84 -3.84 -1.52
N ASP A 20 -4.38 -4.49 -2.55
CA ASP A 20 -5.32 -5.59 -2.41
C ASP A 20 -4.73 -6.77 -1.62
N GLN A 21 -3.45 -7.09 -1.85
CA GLN A 21 -2.74 -8.13 -1.10
C GLN A 21 -2.52 -7.73 0.36
N ILE A 22 -2.19 -6.45 0.63
CA ILE A 22 -2.06 -5.93 2.00
C ILE A 22 -3.42 -6.02 2.71
N ALA A 23 -4.51 -5.63 2.05
CA ALA A 23 -5.86 -5.74 2.60
C ALA A 23 -6.24 -7.20 2.91
N LEU A 24 -5.87 -8.14 2.04
CA LEU A 24 -6.05 -9.57 2.29
C LEU A 24 -5.26 -10.04 3.51
N ASN A 25 -3.99 -9.69 3.60
CA ASN A 25 -3.14 -10.06 4.73
C ASN A 25 -3.65 -9.46 6.05
N ARG A 26 -4.11 -8.20 6.04
CA ARG A 26 -4.70 -7.53 7.21
C ARG A 26 -5.92 -8.26 7.76
N ARG A 27 -6.75 -8.84 6.88
CA ARG A 27 -7.88 -9.71 7.27
C ARG A 27 -7.42 -11.03 7.89
N TRP A 28 -6.37 -11.64 7.34
CA TRP A 28 -5.81 -12.88 7.90
C TRP A 28 -5.20 -12.65 9.28
N VAL A 29 -4.40 -11.59 9.43
CA VAL A 29 -3.83 -11.19 10.71
C VAL A 29 -4.94 -10.96 11.75
N HIS A 30 -6.07 -10.36 11.36
CA HIS A 30 -7.22 -10.19 12.26
C HIS A 30 -7.75 -11.52 12.81
N LYS A 31 -7.95 -12.49 11.91
CA LYS A 31 -8.49 -13.80 12.25
C LYS A 31 -7.53 -14.55 13.18
N LEU A 32 -6.24 -14.45 12.89
CA LEU A 32 -5.20 -15.07 13.71
C LEU A 32 -5.07 -14.39 15.09
N ALA A 33 -5.25 -13.07 15.18
CA ALA A 33 -5.25 -12.34 16.45
C ALA A 33 -6.37 -12.85 17.35
N HIS A 34 -7.61 -12.87 16.86
CA HIS A 34 -8.74 -13.45 17.59
C HIS A 34 -8.51 -14.91 17.99
N GLN A 35 -7.99 -15.74 17.07
CA GLN A 35 -7.67 -17.13 17.41
C GLN A 35 -6.60 -17.24 18.50
N ALA A 36 -5.61 -16.34 18.52
CA ALA A 36 -4.59 -16.29 19.57
C ALA A 36 -5.20 -15.84 20.91
N GLY A 37 -5.97 -14.77 20.92
CA GLY A 37 -6.64 -14.22 22.10
C GLY A 37 -7.62 -15.21 22.75
N ASP A 38 -8.46 -15.86 21.94
CA ASP A 38 -9.44 -16.85 22.38
C ASP A 38 -8.80 -18.09 23.03
N ASN A 39 -7.51 -18.35 22.74
CA ASN A 39 -6.76 -19.49 23.28
C ASN A 39 -5.69 -19.08 24.30
N GLY A 40 -5.69 -17.82 24.78
CA GLY A 40 -4.79 -17.35 25.84
C GLY A 40 -3.35 -17.08 25.40
N TYR A 41 -3.08 -16.96 24.10
CA TYR A 41 -1.77 -16.57 23.57
C TYR A 41 -1.60 -15.04 23.54
N GLU A 42 -1.63 -14.41 24.72
CA GLU A 42 -1.73 -12.95 24.89
C GLU A 42 -0.67 -12.16 24.10
N LYS A 43 0.60 -12.58 24.16
CA LYS A 43 1.67 -11.85 23.45
C LYS A 43 1.54 -11.97 21.93
N THR A 44 1.07 -13.11 21.44
CA THR A 44 0.83 -13.34 20.01
C THR A 44 -0.33 -12.48 19.54
N ASP A 45 -1.42 -12.42 20.29
CA ASP A 45 -2.59 -11.57 20.02
C ASP A 45 -2.20 -10.09 19.93
N GLU A 46 -1.51 -9.57 20.96
CA GLU A 46 -1.01 -8.19 20.99
C GLU A 46 -0.13 -7.88 19.76
N THR A 47 0.80 -8.76 19.45
CA THR A 47 1.72 -8.58 18.32
C THR A 47 0.98 -8.62 16.98
N LEU A 48 -0.02 -9.48 16.82
CA LEU A 48 -0.82 -9.54 15.60
C LEU A 48 -1.68 -8.29 15.43
N HIS A 49 -2.25 -7.73 16.50
CA HIS A 49 -2.94 -6.44 16.43
C HIS A 49 -2.00 -5.28 16.09
N GLN A 50 -0.74 -5.28 16.57
CA GLN A 50 0.28 -4.33 16.13
C GLN A 50 0.58 -4.47 14.63
N ILE A 51 0.70 -5.70 14.12
CA ILE A 51 0.86 -5.94 12.68
C ILE A 51 -0.33 -5.39 11.89
N GLN A 52 -1.57 -5.50 12.39
CA GLN A 52 -2.71 -4.90 11.71
C GLN A 52 -2.58 -3.38 11.58
N ALA A 53 -2.15 -2.70 12.65
CA ALA A 53 -1.95 -1.26 12.62
C ALA A 53 -0.89 -0.87 11.59
N PHE A 54 0.23 -1.60 11.51
CA PHE A 54 1.25 -1.37 10.49
C PHE A 54 0.76 -1.66 9.07
N LEU A 55 -0.11 -2.65 8.88
CA LEU A 55 -0.72 -2.90 7.58
C LEU A 55 -1.69 -1.78 7.20
N ASP A 56 -2.47 -1.26 8.15
CA ASP A 56 -3.36 -0.12 7.91
C ASP A 56 -2.56 1.15 7.53
N GLU A 57 -1.42 1.40 8.19
CA GLU A 57 -0.47 2.46 7.82
C GLU A 57 0.16 2.24 6.44
N ALA A 58 0.60 1.01 6.14
CA ALA A 58 1.13 0.66 4.83
C ALA A 58 0.12 0.94 3.71
N ARG A 59 -1.18 0.70 3.93
CA ARG A 59 -2.24 1.03 2.95
C ARG A 59 -2.42 2.53 2.74
N ALA A 60 -2.27 3.33 3.80
CA ALA A 60 -2.27 4.78 3.67
C ALA A 60 -1.10 5.22 2.78
N LEU A 61 0.11 4.72 3.06
CA LEU A 61 1.29 4.99 2.24
C LEU A 61 1.18 4.46 0.79
N MET A 62 0.45 3.37 0.55
CA MET A 62 0.16 2.89 -0.81
C MET A 62 -0.72 3.87 -1.59
N THR A 63 -1.62 4.57 -0.91
CA THR A 63 -2.43 5.64 -1.53
C THR A 63 -1.53 6.81 -1.86
N ASP A 64 -0.73 7.27 -0.90
CA ASP A 64 0.23 8.37 -1.10
C ASP A 64 1.23 8.04 -2.25
N ALA A 65 1.65 6.79 -2.38
CA ALA A 65 2.53 6.35 -3.46
C ALA A 65 1.87 6.39 -4.84
N LYS A 66 0.55 6.16 -4.92
CA LYS A 66 -0.20 6.31 -6.18
C LYS A 66 -0.30 7.77 -6.59
N ASP A 67 -0.55 8.66 -5.63
CA ASP A 67 -0.62 10.10 -5.86
C ASP A 67 0.76 10.67 -6.25
N ALA A 68 1.82 10.27 -5.53
CA ALA A 68 3.20 10.66 -5.85
C ALA A 68 3.61 10.21 -7.26
N LEU A 69 3.17 9.04 -7.73
CA LEU A 69 3.42 8.58 -9.09
C LEU A 69 2.78 9.49 -10.14
N ASP A 70 1.60 10.06 -9.86
CA ASP A 70 0.94 11.02 -10.74
C ASP A 70 1.69 12.34 -10.79
N ASP A 71 2.03 12.89 -9.63
CA ASP A 71 2.80 14.13 -9.52
C ASP A 71 4.16 14.00 -10.24
N ASP A 72 4.86 12.88 -10.03
CA ASP A 72 6.13 12.60 -10.70
C ASP A 72 5.96 12.47 -12.21
N ALA A 73 4.89 11.82 -12.68
CA ALA A 73 4.61 11.68 -14.11
C ALA A 73 4.32 13.02 -14.78
N GLU A 74 3.57 13.90 -14.13
CA GLU A 74 3.31 15.27 -14.60
C GLU A 74 4.60 16.08 -14.66
N ASN A 75 5.40 16.06 -13.59
CA ASN A 75 6.67 16.78 -13.51
C ASN A 75 7.70 16.30 -14.55
N LEU A 76 7.79 14.99 -14.80
CA LEU A 76 8.70 14.41 -15.78
C LEU A 76 8.26 14.63 -17.24
N SER A 77 6.96 14.87 -17.48
CA SER A 77 6.44 15.11 -18.83
C SER A 77 6.86 16.46 -19.45
N GLY A 78 7.53 17.33 -18.67
CA GLY A 78 8.16 18.55 -19.19
C GLY A 78 7.19 19.69 -19.51
N VAL A 79 5.98 19.69 -18.93
CA VAL A 79 4.98 20.76 -19.14
C VAL A 79 5.49 22.07 -18.54
N THR A 80 5.94 22.98 -19.39
CA THR A 80 6.28 24.36 -19.01
C THR A 80 5.01 25.19 -19.08
N VAL A 81 4.37 25.48 -17.94
CA VAL A 81 3.21 26.39 -17.89
C VAL A 81 3.71 27.82 -18.03
N ASN A 82 3.57 28.40 -19.22
CA ASN A 82 3.68 29.85 -19.40
C ASN A 82 2.34 30.48 -19.02
N LEU A 83 2.28 31.14 -17.87
CA LEU A 83 1.20 32.05 -17.50
C LEU A 83 1.25 33.26 -18.45
N VAL A 84 0.19 33.45 -19.24
CA VAL A 84 -0.07 34.68 -20.01
C VAL A 84 -0.76 35.70 -19.10
#